data_AF-A0A7S2D2X1-F1
#
_entry.id   AF-A0A7S2D2X1-F1
#
_cell.length_a   1.000
_cell.length_b   1.000
_cell.length_c   1.000
_cell.angle_alpha   90.00
_cell.angle_beta   90.00
_cell.angle_gamma   90.00
#
_symmetry.space_group_name_H-M   'P 1'
#
loop_
_entity.id
_entity.type
_entity.pdbx_description
1 polymer ?
#
loop_
_entity_poly.entity_id
_entity_poly.type
_entity_poly.pdbx_seq_one_letter_code
_entity_poly.pdbx_strand_id
1 'polypeptide(L)'
;MATPTPITDEQLAPFRAAMQTIRTPGTYDKVYNDECVFSFDTPFSPGGLYVSLTNWQGVSASYLTSHSTKTSSPVYVLIKKVRVPKPEDPDKVKEEPKTMNDLLQATLPENRYDEVVSLELVAVDPSGSTSAIPFPQ
;
A
#
# COMPACT_ATOMS: atom_id res chain seq x y z
N MET A 1 17.27 4.34 -18.35
CA MET A 1 16.09 5.18 -18.03
C MET A 1 14.89 4.49 -18.67
N ALA A 2 14.11 3.74 -17.89
CA ALA A 2 12.90 3.10 -18.43
C ALA A 2 11.85 4.19 -18.63
N THR A 3 11.41 4.41 -19.86
CA THR A 3 10.25 5.27 -20.14
C THR A 3 9.02 4.70 -19.43
N PRO A 4 8.24 5.49 -18.68
CA PRO A 4 7.00 5.01 -18.10
C PRO A 4 6.07 4.59 -19.23
N THR A 5 5.60 3.34 -19.20
CA THR A 5 4.63 2.82 -20.16
C THR A 5 3.42 3.75 -20.17
N PRO A 6 2.99 4.28 -21.33
CA PRO A 6 1.84 5.15 -21.39
C PRO A 6 0.59 4.37 -20.94
N ILE A 7 -0.12 4.92 -19.95
CA ILE A 7 -1.38 4.37 -19.47
C ILE A 7 -2.39 4.42 -20.63
N THR A 8 -2.96 3.28 -21.02
CA THR A 8 -3.90 3.22 -22.14
C THR A 8 -5.32 3.60 -21.72
N ASP A 9 -6.13 4.04 -22.68
CA ASP A 9 -7.52 4.45 -22.42
C ASP A 9 -8.38 3.28 -21.91
N GLU A 10 -8.07 2.07 -22.39
CA GLU A 10 -8.71 0.82 -21.97
C GLU A 10 -8.45 0.51 -20.48
N GLN A 11 -7.23 0.76 -19.99
CA GLN A 11 -6.91 0.62 -18.57
C GLN A 11 -7.66 1.62 -17.70
N LEU A 12 -7.99 2.80 -18.23
CA LEU A 12 -8.68 3.87 -17.50
C LEU A 12 -10.20 3.71 -17.47
N ALA A 13 -10.79 2.93 -18.38
CA ALA A 13 -12.23 2.80 -18.50
C ALA A 13 -12.95 2.38 -17.19
N PRO A 14 -12.46 1.38 -16.42
CA PRO A 14 -13.08 1.00 -15.15
C PRO A 14 -13.06 2.12 -14.11
N PHE A 15 -11.96 2.87 -14.05
CA PHE A 15 -11.80 3.99 -13.11
C PHE A 15 -12.72 5.15 -13.47
N ARG A 16 -12.89 5.44 -14.76
CA ARG A 16 -13.81 6.49 -15.23
C ARG A 16 -15.25 6.21 -14.85
N ALA A 17 -15.69 4.96 -15.00
CA ALA A 17 -17.04 4.56 -14.59
C ALA A 17 -17.25 4.69 -13.06
N ALA A 18 -16.19 4.48 -12.27
CA ALA A 18 -16.24 4.49 -10.83
C ALA A 18 -15.98 5.87 -10.17
N MET A 19 -15.61 6.91 -10.93
CA MET A 19 -15.21 8.21 -10.37
C MET A 19 -16.20 8.83 -9.38
N GLN A 20 -17.50 8.62 -9.57
CA GLN A 20 -18.54 9.17 -8.68
C GLN A 20 -18.55 8.56 -7.27
N THR A 21 -17.94 7.38 -7.11
CA THR A 21 -17.86 6.65 -5.83
C THR A 21 -16.62 6.99 -5.03
N ILE A 22 -15.65 7.67 -5.64
CA ILE A 22 -14.37 8.02 -5.04
C ILE A 22 -14.55 9.24 -4.13
N ARG A 23 -14.09 9.12 -2.89
CA ARG A 23 -14.19 10.16 -1.87
C ARG A 23 -12.81 10.46 -1.29
N THR A 24 -12.54 11.75 -1.08
CA THR A 24 -11.37 12.20 -0.33
C THR A 24 -11.68 12.13 1.17
N PRO A 25 -10.83 11.49 1.99
CA PRO A 25 -11.03 11.47 3.45
C PRO A 25 -10.89 12.88 4.03
N GLY A 26 -11.81 13.25 4.91
CA GLY A 26 -11.77 14.47 5.71
C GLY A 26 -11.10 14.26 7.07
N THR A 27 -11.06 15.31 7.88
CA THR A 27 -10.35 15.33 9.18
C THR A 27 -10.85 14.27 10.19
N TYR A 28 -12.12 13.91 10.13
CA TYR A 28 -12.75 12.98 11.07
C TYR A 28 -12.89 11.56 10.53
N ASP A 29 -12.48 11.33 9.28
CA ASP A 29 -12.59 10.04 8.64
C ASP A 29 -11.44 9.14 9.08
N LYS A 30 -11.76 7.87 9.37
CA LYS A 30 -10.76 6.87 9.73
C LYS A 30 -10.33 6.13 8.47
N VAL A 31 -9.03 6.18 8.20
CA VAL A 31 -8.41 5.42 7.11
C VAL A 31 -7.70 4.21 7.71
N TYR A 32 -8.11 3.01 7.31
CA TYR A 32 -7.56 1.75 7.81
C TYR A 32 -6.47 1.25 6.85
N ASN A 33 -5.30 1.91 6.85
CA ASN A 33 -4.19 1.60 5.95
C ASN A 33 -3.05 0.78 6.59
N ASP A 34 -3.22 0.36 7.85
CA ASP A 34 -2.20 -0.40 8.58
C ASP A 34 -2.44 -1.91 8.57
N GLU A 35 -3.71 -2.35 8.57
CA GLU A 35 -4.11 -3.76 8.63
C GLU A 35 -5.46 -4.00 7.94
N CYS A 36 -5.68 -5.22 7.47
CA CYS A 36 -6.95 -5.67 6.90
C CYS A 36 -8.05 -5.76 7.96
N VAL A 37 -9.27 -5.34 7.62
CA VAL A 37 -10.42 -5.41 8.53
C VAL A 37 -10.95 -6.84 8.78
N PHE A 38 -10.47 -7.83 8.02
CA PHE A 38 -10.89 -9.24 8.11
C PHE A 38 -9.75 -10.22 8.46
N SER A 39 -8.49 -9.81 8.34
CA SER A 39 -7.30 -10.64 8.57
C SER A 39 -6.16 -9.78 9.14
N PHE A 40 -5.09 -10.42 9.61
CA PHE A 40 -3.89 -9.73 10.07
C PHE A 40 -2.93 -9.35 8.92
N ASP A 41 -3.44 -9.25 7.70
CA ASP A 41 -2.62 -8.82 6.57
C ASP A 41 -2.31 -7.34 6.66
N THR A 42 -1.06 -6.98 6.40
CA THR A 42 -0.55 -5.61 6.45
C THR A 42 -0.02 -5.20 5.08
N PRO A 43 0.38 -3.93 4.86
CA PRO A 43 1.09 -3.54 3.65
C PRO A 43 2.39 -4.32 3.39
N PHE A 44 2.95 -4.99 4.41
CA PHE A 44 4.14 -5.85 4.28
C PHE A 44 3.80 -7.30 3.89
N SER A 45 2.52 -7.68 3.89
CA SER A 45 2.09 -9.00 3.43
C SER A 45 2.35 -9.16 1.93
N PRO A 46 2.57 -10.39 1.42
CA PRO A 46 2.86 -10.62 0.00
C PRO A 46 1.82 -10.03 -0.98
N GLY A 47 0.54 -10.01 -0.57
CA GLY A 47 -0.56 -9.43 -1.35
C GLY A 47 -0.73 -7.91 -1.20
N GLY A 48 0.01 -7.27 -0.28
CA GLY A 48 -0.23 -5.89 0.13
C GLY A 48 -1.57 -5.67 0.81
N LEU A 49 -1.94 -4.40 0.97
CA LEU A 49 -3.20 -3.97 1.55
C LEU A 49 -3.98 -3.10 0.57
N TYR A 50 -5.23 -3.45 0.30
CA TYR A 50 -6.14 -2.71 -0.58
C TYR A 50 -7.02 -1.79 0.25
N VAL A 51 -6.82 -0.48 0.11
CA VAL A 51 -7.62 0.54 0.83
C VAL A 51 -8.70 1.08 -0.10
N SER A 52 -9.97 0.90 0.26
CA SER A 52 -11.10 1.40 -0.52
C SER A 52 -11.12 2.93 -0.61
N LEU A 53 -11.39 3.46 -1.79
CA LEU A 53 -11.57 4.91 -1.99
C LEU A 53 -12.99 5.42 -1.70
N THR A 54 -13.90 4.54 -1.25
CA THR A 54 -15.28 4.93 -0.90
C THR A 54 -15.49 5.01 0.62
N ASN A 55 -14.93 4.04 1.36
CA ASN A 55 -15.12 3.89 2.81
C ASN A 55 -13.81 3.77 3.61
N TRP A 56 -12.64 3.84 2.94
CA TRP A 56 -11.30 3.83 3.53
C TRP A 56 -10.97 2.60 4.39
N GLN A 57 -11.64 1.48 4.16
CA GLN A 57 -11.33 0.20 4.79
C GLN A 57 -10.18 -0.51 4.04
N GLY A 58 -9.20 -0.99 4.81
CA GLY A 58 -8.11 -1.85 4.32
C GLY A 58 -8.56 -3.30 4.25
N VAL A 59 -8.28 -3.96 3.13
CA VAL A 59 -8.71 -5.33 2.85
C VAL A 59 -7.56 -6.10 2.20
N SER A 60 -7.38 -7.37 2.54
CA SER A 60 -6.39 -8.22 1.88
C SER A 60 -6.89 -8.74 0.54
N ALA A 61 -5.97 -9.22 -0.31
CA ALA A 61 -6.31 -9.74 -1.63
C ALA A 61 -7.41 -10.82 -1.59
N SER A 62 -7.42 -11.67 -0.55
CA SER A 62 -8.41 -12.76 -0.39
C SER A 62 -9.84 -12.26 -0.13
N TYR A 63 -9.99 -11.09 0.47
CA TYR A 63 -11.30 -10.53 0.83
C TYR A 63 -11.76 -9.41 -0.10
N LEU A 64 -10.92 -9.00 -1.05
CA LEU A 64 -11.14 -7.87 -1.95
C LEU A 64 -12.47 -7.98 -2.71
N THR A 65 -12.70 -9.09 -3.42
CA THR A 65 -13.94 -9.30 -4.20
C THR A 65 -15.18 -9.29 -3.31
N SER A 66 -15.11 -9.98 -2.17
CA SER A 66 -16.22 -10.03 -1.21
C SER A 66 -16.55 -8.66 -0.62
N HIS A 67 -15.53 -7.85 -0.30
CA HIS A 67 -15.71 -6.50 0.21
C HIS A 67 -16.29 -5.56 -0.87
N SER A 68 -15.78 -5.62 -2.09
CA SER A 68 -16.26 -4.84 -3.24
C SER A 68 -17.75 -5.06 -3.47
N THR A 69 -18.19 -6.33 -3.53
CA THR A 69 -19.62 -6.66 -3.71
C THR A 69 -20.49 -6.18 -2.55
N LYS A 70 -20.04 -6.32 -1.31
CA LYS A 70 -20.84 -5.98 -0.11
C LYS A 70 -20.97 -4.48 0.13
N THR A 71 -19.91 -3.71 -0.16
CA THR A 71 -19.84 -2.27 0.14
C THR A 71 -20.05 -1.39 -1.09
N SER A 72 -20.22 -2.01 -2.26
CA SER A 72 -20.28 -1.33 -3.56
C SER A 72 -19.09 -0.37 -3.75
N SER A 73 -17.90 -0.78 -3.29
CA SER A 73 -16.65 -0.05 -3.44
C SER A 73 -15.85 -0.65 -4.62
N PRO A 74 -15.87 -0.02 -5.81
CA PRO A 74 -15.21 -0.55 -7.00
C PRO A 74 -13.72 -0.24 -7.12
N VAL A 75 -13.20 0.76 -6.39
CA VAL A 75 -11.83 1.26 -6.55
C VAL A 75 -11.07 1.26 -5.22
N TYR A 76 -9.81 0.82 -5.29
CA TYR A 76 -8.91 0.65 -4.16
C TYR A 76 -7.53 1.22 -4.49
N VAL A 77 -6.78 1.57 -3.45
CA VAL A 77 -5.34 1.79 -3.52
C VAL A 77 -4.66 0.58 -2.92
N LEU A 78 -3.85 -0.11 -3.72
CA LEU A 78 -2.98 -1.18 -3.26
C LEU A 78 -1.69 -0.58 -2.71
N ILE A 79 -1.45 -0.80 -1.43
CA ILE A 79 -0.25 -0.39 -0.70
C ILE A 79 0.61 -1.63 -0.48
N LYS A 80 1.83 -1.62 -1.00
CA LYS A 80 2.86 -2.64 -0.71
C LYS A 80 4.08 -1.96 -0.12
N LYS A 81 4.58 -2.50 0.99
CA LYS A 81 5.78 -2.02 1.68
C LYS A 81 6.81 -3.13 1.75
N VAL A 82 8.06 -2.81 1.45
CA VAL A 82 9.19 -3.72 1.57
C VAL A 82 10.30 -3.05 2.39
N ARG A 83 10.90 -3.78 3.32
CA ARG A 83 12.06 -3.33 4.09
C ARG A 83 13.35 -3.69 3.36
N VAL A 84 14.09 -2.68 2.92
CA VAL A 84 15.38 -2.83 2.24
C VAL A 84 16.49 -2.41 3.19
N PRO A 85 17.55 -3.21 3.41
CA PRO A 85 18.65 -2.82 4.29
C PRO A 85 19.26 -1.49 3.86
N LYS A 86 19.50 -0.59 4.82
CA LYS A 86 20.21 0.66 4.54
C LYS A 86 21.64 0.37 4.10
N PRO A 87 22.19 1.10 3.12
CA PRO A 87 23.59 0.96 2.76
C PRO A 87 24.47 1.32 3.97
N GLU A 88 25.48 0.50 4.25
CA GLU A 88 26.46 0.82 5.28
C GLU A 88 27.30 2.01 4.80
N ASP A 89 27.33 3.08 5.59
CA ASP A 89 28.15 4.26 5.32
C ASP A 89 29.62 3.93 5.64
N PRO A 90 30.53 3.90 4.64
CA PRO A 90 31.92 3.48 4.85
C PRO A 90 32.70 4.43 5.76
N ASP A 91 32.23 5.67 5.95
CA ASP A 91 32.90 6.68 6.79
C ASP A 91 32.38 6.69 8.24
N LYS A 92 31.31 5.96 8.55
CA LYS A 92 30.86 5.75 9.93
C LYS A 92 31.69 4.64 10.58
N VAL A 93 32.58 5.03 11.49
CA VAL A 93 33.19 4.09 12.44
C VAL A 93 32.05 3.35 13.16
N LYS A 94 32.04 2.01 13.08
CA LYS A 94 31.13 1.16 13.87
C LYS A 94 31.49 1.35 15.35
N GLU A 95 30.97 2.40 15.97
CA GLU A 95 31.03 2.56 17.42
C GLU A 95 30.21 1.44 18.05
N GLU A 96 30.86 0.63 18.89
CA GLU A 96 30.15 -0.37 19.67
C GLU A 96 29.16 0.33 20.60
N PRO A 97 27.91 -0.16 20.72
CA PRO A 97 26.92 0.44 21.58
C PRO A 97 27.42 0.42 23.03
N LYS A 98 27.50 1.60 23.65
CA LYS A 98 28.07 1.77 25.00
C LYS A 98 27.04 1.52 26.10
N THR A 99 25.75 1.56 25.74
CA THR A 99 24.64 1.34 26.68
C THR A 99 23.59 0.38 26.11
N MET A 100 22.75 -0.17 27.00
CA MET A 100 21.58 -0.97 26.61
C MET A 100 20.61 -0.20 25.71
N ASN A 101 20.47 1.11 25.93
CA ASN A 101 19.62 1.95 25.09
C ASN A 101 20.22 2.12 23.69
N ASP A 102 21.54 2.31 23.58
CA ASP A 102 22.23 2.38 22.29
C ASP A 102 22.11 1.07 21.51
N LEU A 103 22.24 -0.06 22.21
CA LEU A 103 22.04 -1.38 21.62
C LEU A 103 20.60 -1.57 21.12
N LEU A 104 19.61 -1.19 21.92
CA LEU A 104 18.20 -1.28 21.54
C LEU A 104 17.94 -0.42 20.31
N GLN A 105 18.38 0.85 20.32
CA GLN A 105 18.25 1.77 19.20
C GLN A 105 18.94 1.25 17.92
N ALA A 106 20.14 0.70 18.02
CA ALA A 106 20.86 0.13 16.88
C ALA A 106 20.11 -1.06 16.24
N THR A 107 19.34 -1.81 17.03
CA THR A 107 18.59 -2.97 16.54
C THR A 107 17.20 -2.63 15.98
N LEU A 108 16.68 -1.42 16.25
CA LEU A 108 15.35 -1.00 15.79
C LEU A 108 15.25 -1.09 14.26
N PRO A 109 14.12 -1.60 13.72
CA PRO A 109 13.93 -1.77 12.27
C PRO A 109 14.16 -0.46 11.49
N GLU A 110 13.70 0.67 12.05
CA GLU A 110 13.79 2.00 11.45
C GLU A 110 15.23 2.46 11.21
N ASN A 111 16.17 1.97 12.01
CA ASN A 111 17.59 2.31 11.88
C ASN A 111 18.34 1.36 10.93
N ARG A 112 17.77 0.17 10.65
CA ARG A 112 18.42 -0.86 9.81
C ARG A 112 17.87 -0.94 8.39
N TYR A 113 16.62 -0.54 8.18
CA TYR A 113 15.93 -0.69 6.90
C TYR A 113 15.31 0.63 6.44
N ASP A 114 15.37 0.87 5.13
CA ASP A 114 14.51 1.81 4.43
C ASP A 114 13.21 1.09 4.04
N GLU A 115 12.07 1.77 4.18
CA GLU A 115 10.79 1.25 3.72
C GLU A 115 10.49 1.75 2.31
N VAL A 116 10.53 0.85 1.34
CA VAL A 116 10.13 1.14 -0.03
C VAL A 116 8.64 0.91 -0.15
N VAL A 117 7.90 1.96 -0.51
CA VAL A 117 6.44 1.92 -0.69
C VAL A 117 6.13 1.92 -2.18
N SER A 118 5.38 0.94 -2.65
CA SER A 118 4.75 0.96 -3.97
C SER A 118 3.25 1.10 -3.84
N LEU A 119 2.69 2.00 -4.63
CA LEU A 119 1.27 2.29 -4.69
C LEU A 119 0.76 1.94 -6.09
N GLU A 120 -0.39 1.30 -6.15
CA GLU A 120 -1.12 1.04 -7.40
C GLU A 120 -2.60 1.37 -7.19
N LEU A 121 -3.25 1.95 -8.20
CA LEU A 121 -4.69 2.17 -8.23
C LEU A 121 -5.35 0.93 -8.85
N VAL A 122 -6.31 0.32 -8.15
CA VAL A 122 -6.92 -0.95 -8.55
C VAL A 122 -8.44 -0.78 -8.66
N ALA A 123 -9.00 -1.11 -9.82
CA ALA A 123 -10.44 -1.26 -10.02
C ALA A 123 -10.82 -2.74 -9.96
N VAL A 124 -11.93 -3.04 -9.32
CA VAL A 124 -12.49 -4.39 -9.17
C VAL A 124 -13.79 -4.46 -9.93
N ASP A 125 -13.86 -5.35 -10.92
CA ASP A 125 -15.09 -5.62 -11.65
C ASP A 125 -16.07 -6.46 -10.81
N PRO A 126 -17.39 -6.37 -11.08
CA PRO A 126 -18.38 -7.24 -10.43
C PRO A 126 -18.14 -8.74 -10.64
N SER A 127 -17.39 -9.11 -11.68
CA SER A 127 -16.98 -10.50 -11.96
C SER A 127 -15.79 -10.96 -11.11
N GLY A 128 -15.17 -10.06 -10.34
CA GLY A 128 -13.96 -10.33 -9.55
C GLY A 128 -12.64 -10.14 -10.31
N SER A 129 -12.68 -9.71 -11.58
CA SER A 129 -11.49 -9.28 -12.30
C SER A 129 -10.93 -7.98 -11.69
N THR A 130 -9.62 -7.78 -11.78
CA THR A 130 -8.97 -6.56 -11.28
C THR A 130 -8.12 -5.91 -12.36
N SER A 131 -8.20 -4.58 -12.45
CA SER A 131 -7.38 -3.75 -13.34
C SER A 131 -6.53 -2.82 -12.48
N ALA A 132 -5.21 -2.86 -12.63
CA ALA A 132 -4.28 -2.09 -11.81
C ALA A 132 -3.47 -1.09 -12.67
N ILE A 133 -3.27 0.12 -12.14
CA ILE A 133 -2.45 1.16 -12.73
C ILE A 133 -1.42 1.63 -11.69
N PRO A 134 -0.11 1.54 -11.96
CA PRO A 134 0.90 2.04 -11.04
C PRO A 134 0.85 3.57 -10.93
N PHE A 135 1.10 4.12 -9.73
CA PHE A 135 1.27 5.56 -9.62
C PHE A 135 2.57 6.01 -10.29
N PRO A 136 2.56 7.17 -10.97
CA PRO A 136 3.79 7.74 -11.51
C PRO A 136 4.80 7.97 -10.39
N GLN A 137 6.05 7.56 -10.64
CA GLN A 137 7.20 7.75 -9.76
C GLN A 137 7.81 9.14 -9.95
#